data_AF-X1GA64-F1
#
_entry.id   AF-X1GA64-F1
#
_cell.length_a   1.000
_cell.length_b   1.000
_cell.length_c   1.000
_cell.angle_alpha   90.00
_cell.angle_beta   90.00
_cell.angle_gamma   90.00
#
_symmetry.space_group_name_H-M   'P 1'
#
loop_
_entity.id
_entity.type
_entity.pdbx_description
1 polymer ?
#
loop_
_entity_poly.entity_id
_entity_poly.type
_entity_poly.pdbx_seq_one_letter_code
_entity_poly.pdbx_strand_id
1 'polypeptide(L)'
;AFLMIVLAISILIFSLAGNPTLWLKILTRILLIPVVAGVSYEALRFSGKHYHYGWVRLLTKPGLWLQRLTTAEPSDDMVEVAIASLKRVTESP
;
A
#
# COMPACT_ATOMS: atom_id res chain seq x y z
N ALA A 1 1.74 4.36 -0.64
CA ALA A 1 1.67 3.47 0.53
C ALA A 1 1.63 1.98 0.16
N PHE A 2 0.62 1.47 -0.56
CA PHE A 2 0.50 0.01 -0.81
C PHE A 2 1.76 -0.61 -1.42
N LEU A 3 2.28 -0.07 -2.52
CA LEU A 3 3.50 -0.57 -3.17
C LEU A 3 4.73 -0.59 -2.23
N MET A 4 4.85 0.41 -1.36
CA MET A 4 5.94 0.47 -0.37
C MET A 4 5.84 -0.62 0.68
N ILE A 5 4.62 -0.89 1.16
CA ILE A 5 4.36 -1.97 2.12
C ILE A 5 4.66 -3.32 1.45
N VAL A 6 4.16 -3.53 0.24
CA VAL A 6 4.42 -4.76 -0.54
C VAL A 6 5.92 -4.97 -0.74
N LEU A 7 6.67 -3.93 -1.10
CA LEU A 7 8.11 -4.00 -1.27
C LEU A 7 8.82 -4.40 0.03
N ALA A 8 8.53 -3.72 1.13
CA ALA A 8 9.16 -4.01 2.43
C ALA A 8 8.86 -5.45 2.89
N ILE A 9 7.60 -5.87 2.81
CA ILE A 9 7.18 -7.23 3.18
C ILE A 9 7.81 -8.27 2.23
N SER A 10 7.90 -7.98 0.93
CA SER A 10 8.58 -8.86 -0.04
C SER A 10 10.05 -9.06 0.33
N ILE A 11 10.77 -7.98 0.67
CA ILE A 11 12.18 -8.07 1.07
C ILE A 11 12.31 -8.95 2.31
N LEU A 12 11.47 -8.75 3.34
CA LEU A 12 11.51 -9.56 4.56
C LEU A 12 11.24 -11.04 4.28
N ILE A 13 10.15 -11.36 3.57
CA ILE A 13 9.75 -12.74 3.28
C ILE A 13 10.80 -13.44 2.40
N PHE A 14 11.24 -12.80 1.31
CA PHE A 14 12.20 -13.42 0.40
C PHE A 14 13.63 -13.44 0.96
N SER A 15 13.99 -12.55 1.88
CA SER A 15 15.26 -12.61 2.59
C SER A 15 15.36 -13.87 3.47
N LEU A 16 14.25 -14.29 4.08
CA LEU A 16 14.20 -15.52 4.88
C LEU A 16 14.21 -16.79 4.01
N ALA A 17 13.71 -16.72 2.78
CA ALA A 17 13.70 -17.84 1.83
C ALA A 17 15.09 -18.21 1.27
N GLY A 18 16.13 -17.39 1.50
CA GLY A 18 17.49 -17.64 1.05
C GLY A 18 17.68 -17.53 -0.46
N ASN A 19 18.70 -18.21 -1.00
CA ASN A 19 19.03 -18.17 -2.44
C ASN A 19 19.20 -19.59 -3.02
N PRO A 20 18.08 -20.30 -3.28
CA PRO A 20 18.12 -21.63 -3.86
C PRO A 20 18.47 -21.58 -5.36
N THR A 21 18.57 -22.76 -5.99
CA THR A 21 18.79 -22.88 -7.44
C THR A 21 17.71 -22.14 -8.24
N LEU A 22 18.05 -21.69 -9.46
CA LEU A 22 17.22 -20.77 -10.25
C LEU A 22 15.76 -21.24 -10.40
N TRP A 23 15.54 -22.54 -10.65
CA TRP A 23 14.21 -23.13 -10.75
C TRP A 23 13.42 -23.06 -9.44
N LEU A 24 14.02 -23.45 -8.32
CA LEU A 24 13.40 -23.36 -7.00
C LEU A 24 13.15 -21.91 -6.59
N LYS A 25 14.01 -20.98 -7.01
CA LYS A 25 13.85 -19.54 -6.76
C LYS A 25 12.63 -18.96 -7.49
N ILE A 26 12.37 -19.38 -8.73
CA ILE A 26 11.17 -18.96 -9.47
C ILE A 26 9.93 -19.55 -8.80
N LEU A 27 9.96 -20.85 -8.48
CA LEU A 27 8.83 -21.53 -7.87
C LEU A 27 8.44 -20.93 -6.51
N THR A 28 9.42 -20.69 -5.64
CA THR A 28 9.22 -20.04 -4.34
C THR A 28 8.64 -18.64 -4.47
N ARG A 29 9.09 -17.86 -5.46
CA ARG A 29 8.52 -16.53 -5.73
C ARG A 29 7.05 -16.61 -6.12
N ILE A 30 6.70 -17.47 -7.07
CA ILE A 30 5.32 -17.62 -7.53
C ILE A 30 4.40 -18.07 -6.39
N LEU A 31 4.83 -19.06 -5.62
CA LEU A 31 4.05 -19.60 -4.49
C LEU A 31 3.88 -18.60 -3.35
N LEU A 32 4.83 -17.70 -3.14
CA LEU A 32 4.78 -16.70 -2.06
C LEU A 32 4.06 -15.42 -2.47
N ILE A 33 3.69 -15.21 -3.74
CA ILE A 33 2.90 -14.03 -4.18
C ILE A 33 1.61 -13.87 -3.35
N PRO A 34 0.76 -14.90 -3.17
CA PRO A 34 -0.46 -14.77 -2.38
C PRO A 34 -0.19 -14.42 -0.92
N VAL A 35 0.88 -14.98 -0.34
CA VAL A 35 1.28 -14.73 1.05
C VAL A 35 1.72 -13.28 1.22
N VAL A 36 2.61 -12.80 0.34
CA VAL A 36 3.07 -11.42 0.33
C VAL A 36 1.89 -10.47 0.16
N ALA A 37 0.98 -10.74 -0.78
CA ALA A 37 -0.21 -9.92 -1.01
C ALA A 37 -1.13 -9.88 0.21
N GLY A 38 -1.42 -11.03 0.81
CA GLY A 38 -2.27 -11.13 2.00
C GLY A 38 -1.70 -10.40 3.21
N VAL A 39 -0.42 -10.64 3.53
CA VAL A 39 0.27 -9.98 4.65
C VAL A 39 0.35 -8.47 4.41
N SER A 40 0.65 -8.05 3.18
CA SER A 40 0.73 -6.62 2.84
C SER A 40 -0.63 -5.94 2.94
N TYR A 41 -1.71 -6.62 2.54
CA TYR A 41 -3.07 -6.11 2.67
C TYR A 41 -3.46 -5.93 4.14
N GLU A 42 -3.22 -6.94 4.98
CA GLU A 42 -3.50 -6.83 6.42
C GLU A 42 -2.65 -5.76 7.10
N ALA A 43 -1.37 -5.63 6.74
CA ALA A 43 -0.51 -4.57 7.24
C ALA A 43 -1.03 -3.18 6.84
N LEU A 44 -1.48 -3.00 5.60
CA LEU A 44 -2.08 -1.75 5.13
C LEU A 44 -3.39 -1.46 5.88
N ARG A 45 -4.27 -2.45 6.00
CA ARG A 45 -5.54 -2.34 6.72
C ARG A 45 -5.32 -1.98 8.18
N PHE A 46 -4.37 -2.62 8.83
CA PHE A 46 -3.97 -2.33 10.21
C PHE A 46 -3.42 -0.91 10.34
N SER A 47 -2.54 -0.49 9.42
CA SER A 47 -1.96 0.85 9.42
C SER A 47 -3.03 1.94 9.26
N GLY A 48 -4.08 1.68 8.47
CA GLY A 48 -5.22 2.59 8.34
C GLY A 48 -6.09 2.64 9.59
N LYS A 49 -6.41 1.47 10.17
CA LYS A 49 -7.26 1.38 11.37
C LYS A 49 -6.61 1.96 12.63
N HIS A 50 -5.29 1.92 12.72
CA HIS A 50 -4.53 2.31 13.91
C HIS A 50 -3.71 3.59 13.72
N TYR A 51 -4.09 4.43 12.76
CA TYR A 51 -3.36 5.66 12.44
C TYR A 51 -3.28 6.66 13.62
N HIS A 52 -4.13 6.49 14.65
CA HIS A 52 -4.10 7.29 15.87
C HIS A 52 -2.85 7.02 16.74
N TYR A 53 -2.21 5.86 16.62
CA TYR A 53 -0.97 5.59 17.35
C TYR A 53 0.24 6.22 16.65
N GLY A 54 1.05 6.97 17.41
CA GLY A 54 2.18 7.75 16.88
C GLY A 54 3.25 6.91 16.16
N TRP A 55 3.48 5.66 16.61
CA TRP A 55 4.42 4.74 15.98
C TRP A 55 3.91 4.22 14.63
N VAL A 56 2.61 3.95 14.49
CA VAL A 56 1.99 3.57 13.21
C VAL A 56 2.17 4.72 12.22
N ARG A 57 1.87 5.94 12.65
CA ARG A 57 2.03 7.15 11.83
C ARG A 57 3.48 7.34 11.36
N LEU A 58 4.48 7.01 12.18
CA LEU A 58 5.89 7.04 11.79
C LEU A 58 6.20 6.01 10.69
N LEU A 59 5.68 4.80 10.80
CA LEU A 59 5.86 3.74 9.80
C LEU A 59 5.17 4.06 8.46
N THR A 60 4.01 4.74 8.48
CA THR A 60 3.27 5.09 7.26
C THR A 60 3.85 6.31 6.52
N LYS A 61 4.51 7.23 7.24
CA LYS A 61 5.11 8.46 6.69
C LYS A 61 5.95 8.29 5.41
N PRO A 62 6.93 7.37 5.33
CA PRO A 62 7.73 7.21 4.12
C PRO A 62 6.87 6.85 2.90
N GLY A 63 5.83 6.03 3.10
CA GLY A 63 4.88 5.67 2.05
C GLY A 63 4.00 6.84 1.57
N LEU A 64 3.75 7.82 2.43
CA LEU A 64 3.06 9.07 2.10
C LEU A 64 4.00 10.07 1.42
N TRP A 65 5.27 10.17 1.85
CA TRP A 65 6.27 11.01 1.19
C TRP A 65 6.52 10.57 -0.25
N LEU A 66 6.63 9.26 -0.47
CA LEU A 66 6.80 8.72 -1.81
C LEU A 66 5.58 8.98 -2.69
N GLN A 67 4.38 8.95 -2.10
CA GLN A 67 3.16 9.37 -2.81
C GLN A 67 3.18 10.85 -3.15
N ARG A 68 3.54 11.72 -2.20
CA ARG A 68 3.64 13.18 -2.39
C ARG A 68 4.60 13.56 -3.51
N LEU A 69 5.66 12.78 -3.73
CA LEU A 69 6.57 12.99 -4.86
C LEU A 69 5.90 12.76 -6.22
N THR A 70 4.90 11.87 -6.28
CA THR A 70 4.21 11.47 -7.52
C THR A 70 2.84 12.12 -7.72
N THR A 71 2.25 12.72 -6.68
CA THR A 71 0.92 13.36 -6.76
C THR A 71 1.08 14.87 -6.94
N ALA A 72 0.56 15.39 -8.05
CA ALA A 72 0.39 16.83 -8.24
C ALA A 72 -0.81 17.35 -7.42
N GLU A 73 -0.78 18.63 -7.07
CA GLU A 73 -1.92 19.30 -6.46
C GLU A 73 -3.03 19.49 -7.51
N PRO A 74 -4.31 19.16 -7.19
CA PRO A 74 -5.39 19.27 -8.16
C PRO A 74 -5.73 20.74 -8.44
N SER A 75 -6.11 21.05 -9.69
CA SER A 75 -6.71 22.32 -10.04
C SER A 75 -8.13 22.45 -9.49
N ASP A 76 -8.61 23.69 -9.38
CA ASP A 76 -9.93 24.01 -8.83
C ASP A 76 -11.07 23.28 -9.55
N ASP A 77 -11.03 23.19 -10.89
CA ASP A 77 -12.02 22.46 -11.68
C ASP A 77 -12.11 20.96 -11.30
N MET A 78 -10.97 20.33 -11.02
CA MET A 78 -10.94 18.93 -10.58
C MET A 78 -11.55 18.77 -9.18
N VAL A 79 -11.35 19.77 -8.31
CA VAL A 79 -11.95 19.79 -6.97
C VAL A 79 -13.47 19.95 -7.06
N GLU A 80 -13.97 20.82 -7.95
CA GLU A 80 -15.41 21.02 -8.17
C GLU A 80 -16.10 19.72 -8.62
N VAL A 81 -15.55 19.04 -9.62
CA VAL A 81 -16.06 17.75 -10.12
C VAL A 81 -16.03 16.67 -9.02
N ALA A 82 -14.96 16.63 -8.21
CA ALA A 82 -14.85 15.69 -7.11
C ALA A 82 -15.94 15.92 -6.05
N ILE A 83 -16.21 17.18 -5.68
CA ILE A 83 -17.26 17.53 -4.72
C ILE A 83 -18.64 17.19 -5.29
N ALA A 84 -18.92 17.54 -6.55
CA ALA A 84 -20.20 17.25 -7.20
C ALA A 84 -20.47 15.74 -7.25
N SER A 85 -19.45 14.95 -7.59
CA SER A 85 -19.54 13.48 -7.63
C SER A 85 -19.78 12.89 -6.24
N LEU A 86 -19.05 13.36 -5.22
CA LEU A 86 -19.18 12.87 -3.85
C LEU A 86 -20.58 13.16 -3.29
N LYS A 87 -21.08 14.40 -3.46
CA LYS A 87 -22.44 14.79 -3.07
C LYS A 87 -23.47 13.88 -3.71
N ARG A 88 -23.38 13.60 -5.00
CA ARG A 88 -24.37 12.76 -5.70
C ARG A 88 -24.45 11.32 -5.16
N VAL A 89 -23.32 10.76 -4.71
CA VAL A 89 -23.25 9.43 -4.10
C VAL A 89 -23.80 9.43 -2.68
N THR A 90 -23.56 10.51 -1.91
CA THR A 90 -24.06 10.63 -0.53
C THR A 90 -25.50 11.17 -0.43
N GLU A 91 -26.01 11.86 -1.45
CA GLU A 91 -27.36 12.44 -1.54
C GLU A 91 -28.37 11.55 -2.29
N SER A 92 -27.97 10.36 -2.77
CA SER A 92 -28.97 9.36 -3.19
C SER A 92 -29.75 8.88 -1.95
N PRO A 93 -31.09 8.72 -2.07
CA PRO A 93 -32.03 8.66 -0.94
C PRO A 93 -31.75 7.55 0.08
#